data_AF-A0A5M3W315-F1
#
_entry.id   AF-A0A5M3W315-F1
#
_cell.length_a   1.000
_cell.length_b   1.000
_cell.length_c   1.000
_cell.angle_alpha   90.00
_cell.angle_beta   90.00
_cell.angle_gamma   90.00
#
_symmetry.space_group_name_H-M   'P 1'
#
loop_
_entity.id
_entity.type
_entity.pdbx_description
1 polymer ?
#
loop_
_entity_poly.entity_id
_entity_poly.type
_entity_poly.pdbx_seq_one_letter_code
_entity_poly.pdbx_strand_id
1 'polypeptide(L)'
;MDEVAAMPAYARIAHYQLVEHPAIRRGALGDEVDARTLSHVLALLCMAYADEERYEEAIAAGERALRIAPQDDALRGPVLLNLGVAHSRSGDLVAGLACHRRSWAHARRAGDLGTLLKAGGNSLLALESGHPLGEPELAFLTECLPVFEELERRPEMARAALLLEKARRG
;
A
#
# COMPACT_ATOMS: atom_id res chain seq x y z
N MET A 1 -15.01 -26.13 10.87
CA MET A 1 -14.62 -24.85 11.49
C MET A 1 -14.84 -23.80 10.43
N ASP A 2 -15.71 -22.84 10.70
CA ASP A 2 -16.16 -21.87 9.70
C ASP A 2 -14.97 -21.04 9.19
N GLU A 3 -14.63 -21.23 7.92
CA GLU A 3 -13.44 -20.67 7.27
C GLU A 3 -13.43 -19.13 7.33
N VAL A 4 -14.63 -18.53 7.33
CA VAL A 4 -14.84 -17.09 7.47
C VAL A 4 -14.52 -16.59 8.87
N ALA A 5 -14.77 -17.38 9.91
CA ALA A 5 -14.52 -17.00 11.30
C ALA A 5 -13.01 -16.89 11.62
N ALA A 6 -12.17 -17.61 10.87
CA ALA A 6 -10.71 -17.60 11.02
C ALA A 6 -10.02 -16.43 10.29
N MET A 7 -10.73 -15.75 9.37
CA MET A 7 -10.16 -14.64 8.60
C MET A 7 -9.94 -13.38 9.47
N PRO A 8 -8.88 -12.58 9.20
CA PRO A 8 -8.72 -11.24 9.75
C PRO A 8 -9.96 -10.37 9.47
N ALA A 9 -10.25 -9.40 10.35
CA ALA A 9 -11.48 -8.60 10.28
C ALA A 9 -11.68 -7.91 8.92
N TYR A 10 -10.61 -7.43 8.27
CA TYR A 10 -10.70 -6.82 6.93
C TYR A 10 -11.07 -7.84 5.84
N ALA A 11 -10.55 -9.06 5.92
CA ALA A 11 -10.83 -10.14 4.98
C ALA A 11 -12.27 -10.66 5.14
N ARG A 12 -12.79 -10.68 6.37
CA ARG A 12 -14.22 -10.95 6.61
C ARG A 12 -15.10 -9.90 5.98
N ILE A 13 -14.81 -8.61 6.18
CA ILE A 13 -15.59 -7.51 5.57
C ILE A 13 -15.56 -7.60 4.05
N ALA A 14 -14.38 -7.86 3.46
CA ALA A 14 -14.23 -8.10 2.04
C ALA A 14 -15.05 -9.31 1.55
N HIS A 15 -15.01 -10.43 2.27
CA HIS A 15 -15.76 -11.65 1.95
C HIS A 15 -17.28 -11.43 2.04
N TYR A 16 -17.78 -10.80 3.11
CA TYR A 16 -19.20 -10.46 3.25
C TYR A 16 -19.66 -9.50 2.14
N GLN A 17 -18.84 -8.51 1.79
CA GLN A 17 -19.15 -7.59 0.68
C GLN A 17 -19.12 -8.26 -0.71
N LEU A 18 -18.36 -9.35 -0.87
CA LEU A 18 -18.34 -10.18 -2.09
C LEU A 18 -19.56 -11.12 -2.20
N VAL A 19 -20.04 -11.67 -1.10
CA VAL A 19 -21.16 -12.63 -1.06
C VAL A 19 -22.51 -11.92 -1.04
N GLU A 20 -22.65 -10.83 -0.30
CA GLU A 20 -23.93 -10.11 -0.17
C GLU A 20 -24.18 -9.08 -1.28
N HIS A 21 -23.13 -8.61 -2.00
CA HIS A 21 -23.30 -7.55 -2.99
C HIS A 21 -22.50 -7.73 -4.30
N PRO A 22 -22.87 -8.71 -5.16
CA PRO A 22 -22.26 -8.90 -6.48
C PRO A 22 -22.39 -7.68 -7.43
N ALA A 23 -23.12 -6.62 -7.05
CA ALA A 23 -23.15 -5.34 -7.75
C ALA A 23 -21.88 -4.49 -7.52
N ILE A 24 -21.20 -4.62 -6.37
CA ILE A 24 -19.89 -4.00 -6.11
C ILE A 24 -18.86 -4.53 -7.13
N ARG A 25 -18.90 -5.83 -7.41
CA ARG A 25 -18.06 -6.49 -8.43
C ARG A 25 -18.35 -5.97 -9.84
N ARG A 26 -19.63 -5.76 -10.19
CA ARG A 26 -20.11 -5.43 -11.54
C ARG A 26 -20.09 -3.96 -11.91
N GLY A 27 -19.77 -3.04 -10.99
CA GLY A 27 -19.74 -1.60 -11.30
C GLY A 27 -21.10 -1.00 -11.66
N ALA A 28 -22.18 -1.67 -11.25
CA ALA A 28 -23.56 -1.25 -11.49
C ALA A 28 -24.18 -0.61 -10.22
N LEU A 29 -23.37 0.09 -9.44
CA LEU A 29 -23.87 0.99 -8.41
C LEU A 29 -23.88 2.36 -9.06
N GLY A 30 -25.07 2.81 -9.47
CA GLY A 30 -25.31 4.20 -9.83
C GLY A 30 -25.18 5.10 -8.60
N ASP A 31 -25.97 6.17 -8.53
CA ASP A 31 -25.96 7.21 -7.49
C ASP A 31 -26.15 6.74 -6.01
N GLU A 32 -26.19 5.43 -5.74
CA GLU A 32 -26.47 4.83 -4.42
C GLU A 32 -25.22 4.63 -3.53
N VAL A 33 -24.00 4.55 -4.09
CA VAL A 33 -22.76 4.41 -3.30
C VAL A 33 -21.74 5.44 -3.77
N ASP A 34 -21.33 6.33 -2.89
CA ASP A 34 -20.36 7.36 -3.23
C ASP A 34 -18.97 6.76 -3.58
N ALA A 35 -18.24 7.46 -4.43
CA ALA A 35 -16.94 7.01 -4.96
C ALA A 35 -15.88 6.78 -3.86
N ARG A 36 -15.96 7.49 -2.74
CA ARG A 36 -15.05 7.31 -1.59
C ARG A 36 -15.31 5.96 -0.93
N THR A 37 -16.57 5.62 -0.66
CA THR A 37 -16.97 4.34 -0.08
C THR A 37 -16.54 3.18 -0.98
N LEU A 38 -16.84 3.26 -2.29
CA LEU A 38 -16.44 2.21 -3.24
C LEU A 38 -14.91 2.06 -3.34
N SER A 39 -14.17 3.17 -3.35
CA SER A 39 -12.70 3.14 -3.34
C SER A 39 -12.16 2.41 -2.12
N HIS A 40 -12.73 2.66 -0.95
CA HIS A 40 -12.30 2.03 0.29
C HIS A 40 -12.53 0.51 0.26
N VAL A 41 -13.72 0.08 -0.16
CA VAL A 41 -14.06 -1.35 -0.30
C VAL A 41 -13.11 -2.06 -1.25
N LEU A 42 -12.82 -1.47 -2.41
CA LEU A 42 -11.87 -2.05 -3.38
C LEU A 42 -10.44 -2.13 -2.82
N ALA A 43 -10.04 -1.18 -1.96
CA ALA A 43 -8.75 -1.23 -1.28
C ALA A 43 -8.67 -2.38 -0.26
N LEU A 44 -9.77 -2.69 0.43
CA LEU A 44 -9.85 -3.85 1.33
C LEU A 44 -9.78 -5.16 0.53
N LEU A 45 -10.48 -5.23 -0.60
CA LEU A 45 -10.43 -6.38 -1.52
C LEU A 45 -9.03 -6.61 -2.08
N CYS A 46 -8.31 -5.53 -2.43
CA CYS A 46 -6.92 -5.59 -2.85
C CYS A 46 -6.06 -6.34 -1.82
N MET A 47 -6.19 -6.02 -0.53
CA MET A 47 -5.45 -6.72 0.51
C MET A 47 -5.90 -8.16 0.70
N ALA A 48 -7.22 -8.40 0.78
CA ALA A 48 -7.75 -9.74 0.98
C ALA A 48 -7.29 -10.70 -0.14
N TYR A 49 -7.37 -10.28 -1.40
CA TYR A 49 -6.85 -11.08 -2.51
C TYR A 49 -5.32 -11.28 -2.43
N ALA A 50 -4.56 -10.28 -2.01
CA ALA A 50 -3.11 -10.43 -1.82
C ALA A 50 -2.75 -11.37 -0.66
N ASP A 51 -3.60 -11.51 0.37
CA ASP A 51 -3.43 -12.50 1.45
C ASP A 51 -3.85 -13.91 1.02
N GLU A 52 -4.78 -14.03 0.08
CA GLU A 52 -5.16 -15.29 -0.58
C GLU A 52 -4.21 -15.68 -1.75
N GLU A 53 -3.10 -14.95 -1.95
CA GLU A 53 -2.15 -15.13 -3.05
C GLU A 53 -2.76 -14.98 -4.47
N ARG A 54 -3.92 -14.31 -4.56
CA ARG A 54 -4.66 -14.00 -5.80
C ARG A 54 -4.22 -12.65 -6.35
N TYR A 55 -2.97 -12.58 -6.78
CA TYR A 55 -2.29 -11.31 -7.03
C TYR A 55 -2.86 -10.49 -8.19
N GLU A 56 -3.28 -11.11 -9.28
CA GLU A 56 -3.88 -10.40 -10.42
C GLU A 56 -5.18 -9.70 -10.01
N GLU A 57 -5.98 -10.36 -9.19
CA GLU A 57 -7.25 -9.84 -8.68
C GLU A 57 -7.02 -8.74 -7.64
N ALA A 58 -6.00 -8.90 -6.80
CA ALA A 58 -5.54 -7.87 -5.87
C ALA A 58 -5.14 -6.58 -6.60
N ILE A 59 -4.26 -6.70 -7.60
CA ILE A 59 -3.78 -5.57 -8.40
C ILE A 59 -4.94 -4.90 -9.13
N ALA A 60 -5.81 -5.67 -9.79
CA ALA A 60 -6.98 -5.13 -10.48
C ALA A 60 -7.92 -4.36 -9.54
N ALA A 61 -8.13 -4.86 -8.33
CA ALA A 61 -8.94 -4.18 -7.31
C ALA A 61 -8.27 -2.88 -6.84
N GLY A 62 -6.97 -2.91 -6.52
CA GLY A 62 -6.21 -1.73 -6.07
C GLY A 62 -6.11 -0.64 -7.13
N GLU A 63 -5.87 -0.99 -8.39
CA GLU A 63 -5.87 -0.03 -9.50
C GLU A 63 -7.25 0.60 -9.70
N ARG A 64 -8.32 -0.21 -9.63
CA ARG A 64 -9.69 0.30 -9.75
C ARG A 64 -10.02 1.24 -8.61
N ALA A 65 -9.64 0.89 -7.37
CA ALA A 65 -9.77 1.77 -6.22
C ALA A 65 -9.07 3.11 -6.47
N LEU A 66 -7.83 3.09 -6.95
CA LEU A 66 -7.06 4.30 -7.20
C LEU A 66 -7.65 5.18 -8.31
N ARG A 67 -8.21 4.57 -9.36
CA ARG A 67 -8.86 5.31 -10.47
C ARG A 67 -10.10 6.07 -10.01
N ILE A 68 -10.90 5.48 -9.11
CA ILE A 68 -12.14 6.10 -8.62
C ILE A 68 -11.94 6.92 -7.35
N ALA A 69 -10.82 6.72 -6.65
CA ALA A 69 -10.50 7.47 -5.45
C ALA A 69 -10.55 8.98 -5.76
N PRO A 70 -11.32 9.76 -4.97
CA PRO A 70 -11.26 11.21 -5.02
C PRO A 70 -9.80 11.72 -4.97
N GLN A 71 -9.57 12.95 -5.42
CA GLN A 71 -8.27 13.61 -5.28
C GLN A 71 -8.04 14.03 -3.81
N ASP A 72 -8.03 13.03 -2.94
CA ASP A 72 -7.94 13.13 -1.49
C ASP A 72 -6.76 12.27 -1.04
N ASP A 73 -5.75 12.93 -0.49
CA ASP A 73 -4.51 12.30 -0.03
C ASP A 73 -4.78 11.25 1.06
N ALA A 74 -5.78 11.46 1.92
CA ALA A 74 -6.13 10.55 3.01
C ALA A 74 -6.74 9.22 2.50
N LEU A 75 -7.33 9.22 1.30
CA LEU A 75 -7.85 8.01 0.67
C LEU A 75 -6.82 7.33 -0.22
N ARG A 76 -6.06 8.13 -0.99
CA ARG A 76 -5.11 7.59 -1.97
C ARG A 76 -3.91 6.93 -1.31
N GLY A 77 -3.44 7.44 -0.17
CA GLY A 77 -2.32 6.86 0.59
C GLY A 77 -2.52 5.37 0.92
N PRO A 78 -3.61 5.00 1.62
CA PRO A 78 -3.92 3.61 1.96
C PRO A 78 -4.15 2.71 0.73
N VAL A 79 -4.81 3.21 -0.32
CA VAL A 79 -5.01 2.46 -1.57
C VAL A 79 -3.67 2.09 -2.21
N LEU A 80 -2.77 3.06 -2.33
CA LEU A 80 -1.42 2.86 -2.87
C LEU A 80 -0.57 1.94 -1.99
N LEU A 81 -0.74 2.00 -0.67
CA LEU A 81 -0.05 1.08 0.24
C LEU A 81 -0.44 -0.36 -0.07
N ASN A 82 -1.74 -0.64 -0.17
CA ASN A 82 -2.27 -1.98 -0.42
C ASN A 82 -1.88 -2.49 -1.81
N LEU A 83 -1.95 -1.63 -2.83
CA LEU A 83 -1.49 -1.96 -4.18
C LEU A 83 0.01 -2.28 -4.21
N GLY A 84 0.82 -1.54 -3.46
CA GLY A 84 2.24 -1.83 -3.31
C GLY A 84 2.53 -3.16 -2.63
N VAL A 85 1.72 -3.55 -1.64
CA VAL A 85 1.81 -4.88 -1.02
C VAL A 85 1.47 -5.98 -2.04
N ALA A 86 0.40 -5.79 -2.82
CA ALA A 86 -0.01 -6.75 -3.85
C ALA A 86 1.11 -6.99 -4.88
N HIS A 87 1.71 -5.92 -5.42
CA HIS A 87 2.85 -6.02 -6.34
C HIS A 87 4.08 -6.67 -5.68
N SER A 88 4.43 -6.26 -4.46
CA SER A 88 5.61 -6.81 -3.78
C SER A 88 5.46 -8.31 -3.53
N ARG A 89 4.26 -8.77 -3.14
CA ARG A 89 3.98 -10.21 -2.92
C ARG A 89 3.87 -11.01 -4.21
N SER A 90 3.48 -10.38 -5.32
CA SER A 90 3.53 -11.02 -6.65
C SER A 90 4.94 -11.10 -7.24
N GLY A 91 5.95 -10.55 -6.54
CA GLY A 91 7.34 -10.52 -6.96
C GLY A 91 7.77 -9.28 -7.74
N ASP A 92 6.84 -8.37 -8.05
CA ASP A 92 7.16 -7.10 -8.70
C ASP A 92 7.56 -6.03 -7.67
N LEU A 93 8.80 -6.15 -7.19
CA LEU A 93 9.36 -5.22 -6.20
C LEU A 93 9.48 -3.79 -6.75
N VAL A 94 9.62 -3.61 -8.08
CA VAL A 94 9.74 -2.30 -8.72
C VAL A 94 8.41 -1.55 -8.63
N ALA A 95 7.32 -2.19 -9.06
CA ALA A 95 5.98 -1.62 -8.95
C ALA A 95 5.55 -1.45 -7.49
N GLY A 96 5.91 -2.41 -6.63
CA GLY A 96 5.70 -2.35 -5.18
C GLY A 96 6.33 -1.12 -4.55
N LEU A 97 7.63 -0.90 -4.79
CA LEU A 97 8.36 0.26 -4.30
C LEU A 97 7.79 1.58 -4.85
N ALA A 98 7.47 1.64 -6.14
CA ALA A 98 6.86 2.82 -6.74
C ALA A 98 5.52 3.18 -6.06
N CYS A 99 4.68 2.19 -5.77
CA CYS A 99 3.44 2.37 -5.03
C CYS A 99 3.68 2.84 -3.59
N HIS A 100 4.64 2.23 -2.88
CA HIS A 100 4.97 2.63 -1.51
C HIS A 100 5.51 4.06 -1.42
N ARG A 101 6.38 4.49 -2.34
CA ARG A 101 6.87 5.88 -2.40
C ARG A 101 5.76 6.89 -2.65
N ARG A 102 4.81 6.55 -3.54
CA ARG A 102 3.63 7.39 -3.76
C ARG A 102 2.72 7.42 -2.54
N SER A 103 2.49 6.26 -1.90
CA SER A 103 1.72 6.14 -0.65
C SER A 103 2.31 7.02 0.45
N TRP A 104 3.63 6.99 0.64
CA TRP A 104 4.36 7.88 1.55
C TRP A 104 4.04 9.35 1.29
N ALA A 105 4.16 9.82 0.04
CA ALA A 105 3.90 11.21 -0.30
C ALA A 105 2.46 11.65 0.00
N HIS A 106 1.47 10.79 -0.28
CA HIS A 106 0.07 11.05 0.07
C HIS A 106 -0.15 11.05 1.58
N ALA A 107 0.34 10.04 2.29
CA ALA A 107 0.21 9.91 3.74
C ALA A 107 0.86 11.10 4.47
N ARG A 108 2.01 11.58 3.98
CA ARG A 108 2.70 12.75 4.52
C ARG A 108 1.87 14.02 4.39
N ARG A 109 1.24 14.26 3.23
CA ARG A 109 0.34 15.42 3.02
C ARG A 109 -0.95 15.32 3.84
N ALA A 110 -1.46 14.11 4.03
CA ALA A 110 -2.66 13.86 4.83
C ALA A 110 -2.42 13.84 6.34
N GLY A 111 -1.16 13.82 6.80
CA GLY A 111 -0.83 13.61 8.22
C GLY A 111 -1.15 12.20 8.72
N ASP A 112 -1.31 11.21 7.82
CA ASP A 112 -1.58 9.82 8.17
C ASP A 112 -0.27 9.10 8.54
N LEU A 113 0.09 9.21 9.83
CA LEU A 113 1.29 8.61 10.38
C LEU A 113 1.33 7.08 10.22
N GLY A 114 0.18 6.40 10.31
CA GLY A 114 0.10 4.95 10.24
C GLY A 114 0.46 4.43 8.85
N THR A 115 -0.13 5.04 7.81
CA THR A 115 0.19 4.72 6.41
C THR A 115 1.60 5.16 6.06
N LEU A 116 2.04 6.33 6.54
CA LEU A 116 3.39 6.86 6.30
C LEU A 116 4.48 5.86 6.74
N LEU A 117 4.39 5.37 7.98
CA LEU A 117 5.37 4.43 8.53
C LEU A 117 5.39 3.09 7.80
N LYS A 118 4.21 2.55 7.45
CA LYS A 118 4.12 1.31 6.67
C LYS A 118 4.72 1.48 5.28
N ALA A 119 4.40 2.57 4.59
CA ALA A 119 4.92 2.87 3.27
C ALA A 119 6.46 3.02 3.28
N GLY A 120 7.01 3.73 4.27
CA GLY A 120 8.45 3.86 4.45
C GLY A 120 9.14 2.53 4.76
N GLY A 121 8.60 1.76 5.71
CA GLY A 121 9.13 0.45 6.08
C GLY A 121 9.11 -0.56 4.93
N ASN A 122 8.04 -0.59 4.14
CA ASN A 122 7.94 -1.47 2.97
C ASN A 122 8.87 -1.03 1.84
N SER A 123 9.06 0.29 1.66
CA SER A 123 10.04 0.81 0.70
C SER A 123 11.46 0.37 1.07
N LEU A 124 11.83 0.45 2.35
CA LEU A 124 13.12 -0.05 2.84
C LEU A 124 13.29 -1.54 2.59
N LEU A 125 12.24 -2.33 2.82
CA LEU A 125 12.27 -3.77 2.56
C LEU A 125 12.52 -4.07 1.07
N ALA A 126 11.79 -3.41 0.17
CA ALA A 126 11.98 -3.61 -1.27
C ALA A 126 13.41 -3.25 -1.73
N LEU A 127 14.00 -2.18 -1.18
CA LEU A 127 15.38 -1.77 -1.46
C LEU A 127 16.40 -2.78 -0.91
N GLU A 128 16.16 -3.34 0.27
CA GLU A 128 17.03 -4.38 0.86
C GLU A 128 16.93 -5.72 0.11
N SER A 129 15.79 -6.00 -0.50
CA SER A 129 15.56 -7.22 -1.31
C SER A 129 16.22 -7.20 -2.69
N GLY A 130 17.07 -6.19 -2.98
CA GLY A 130 17.89 -6.16 -4.19
C GLY A 130 17.36 -5.25 -5.30
N HIS A 131 16.35 -4.42 -5.05
CA HIS A 131 16.00 -3.34 -5.98
C HIS A 131 17.18 -2.37 -6.13
N PRO A 132 17.58 -2.00 -7.36
CA PRO A 132 18.72 -1.09 -7.56
C PRO A 132 18.53 0.28 -6.89
N LEU A 133 19.57 0.74 -6.20
CA LEU A 133 19.61 2.09 -5.64
C LEU A 133 19.99 3.10 -6.74
N GLY A 134 18.99 3.76 -7.32
CA GLY A 134 19.19 4.91 -8.22
C GLY A 134 19.05 6.24 -7.49
N GLU A 135 19.27 7.34 -8.23
CA GLU A 135 19.04 8.71 -7.70
C GLU A 135 17.65 8.89 -7.06
N PRO A 136 16.54 8.39 -7.65
CA PRO A 136 15.22 8.56 -7.05
C PRO A 136 15.07 7.85 -5.69
N GLU A 137 15.65 6.66 -5.54
CA GLU A 137 15.64 5.89 -4.31
C GLU A 137 16.49 6.56 -3.22
N LEU A 138 17.65 7.09 -3.58
CA LEU A 138 18.51 7.82 -2.65
C LEU A 138 17.89 9.14 -2.18
N ALA A 139 17.23 9.87 -3.08
CA ALA A 139 16.47 11.07 -2.73
C ALA A 139 15.35 10.74 -1.74
N PHE A 140 14.61 9.66 -1.99
CA PHE A 140 13.57 9.18 -1.09
C PHE A 140 14.11 8.77 0.29
N LEU A 141 15.21 8.01 0.35
CA LEU A 141 15.82 7.63 1.63
C LEU A 141 16.30 8.84 2.43
N THR A 142 16.88 9.84 1.75
CA THR A 142 17.28 11.11 2.36
C THR A 142 16.07 11.87 2.93
N GLU A 143 14.93 11.82 2.26
CA GLU A 143 13.68 12.42 2.72
C GLU A 143 13.12 11.69 3.95
N CYS A 144 13.15 10.35 3.96
CA CYS A 144 12.58 9.55 5.04
C CYS A 144 13.38 9.62 6.34
N LEU A 145 14.70 9.76 6.26
CA LEU A 145 15.59 9.70 7.40
C LEU A 145 15.22 10.66 8.55
N PRO A 146 15.07 11.98 8.34
CA PRO A 146 14.69 12.90 9.42
C PRO A 146 13.29 12.61 9.98
N VAL A 147 12.36 12.09 9.16
CA VAL A 147 11.02 11.71 9.61
C VAL A 147 11.09 10.50 10.55
N PHE A 148 11.92 9.49 10.23
CA PHE A 148 12.12 8.35 11.13
C PHE A 148 12.83 8.76 12.42
N GLU A 149 13.75 9.72 12.37
CA GLU A 149 14.41 10.27 13.55
C GLU A 149 13.42 11.00 14.48
N GLU A 150 12.63 11.92 13.93
CA GLU A 150 11.60 12.67 14.67
C GLU A 150 10.58 11.74 15.35
N LEU A 151 10.21 10.66 14.68
CA LEU A 151 9.25 9.66 15.17
C LEU A 151 9.90 8.56 16.02
N GLU A 152 11.18 8.68 16.35
CA GLU A 152 11.98 7.71 17.10
C GLU A 152 11.94 6.28 16.54
N ARG A 153 11.77 6.14 15.22
CA ARG A 153 11.73 4.87 14.48
C ARG A 153 13.14 4.36 14.22
N ARG A 154 13.84 4.01 15.30
CA ARG A 154 15.25 3.59 15.27
C ARG A 154 15.57 2.47 14.25
N PRO A 155 14.74 1.42 14.10
CA PRO A 155 15.00 0.38 13.11
C PRO A 155 14.97 0.90 11.67
N GLU A 156 13.93 1.65 11.31
CA GLU A 156 13.76 2.22 9.98
C GLU A 156 14.84 3.26 9.67
N MET A 157 15.19 4.10 10.65
CA MET A 157 16.30 5.06 10.56
C MET A 157 17.63 4.35 10.25
N ALA A 158 17.97 3.30 11.01
CA ALA A 158 19.22 2.56 10.82
C ALA A 158 19.28 1.88 9.44
N ARG A 159 18.16 1.27 9.01
CA ARG A 159 18.03 0.65 7.69
C ARG A 159 18.23 1.66 6.55
N ALA A 160 17.59 2.83 6.64
CA ALA A 160 17.73 3.90 5.67
C ALA A 160 19.19 4.43 5.59
N ALA A 161 19.82 4.66 6.74
CA ALA A 161 21.21 5.12 6.82
C ALA A 161 22.18 4.11 6.20
N LEU A 162 21.99 2.81 6.47
CA LEU A 162 22.82 1.75 5.90
C LEU A 162 22.73 1.69 4.38
N LEU A 163 21.53 1.83 3.81
CA LEU A 163 21.33 1.85 2.35
C LEU A 163 22.02 3.05 1.71
N LEU A 164 21.89 4.24 2.31
CA LEU A 164 22.56 5.46 1.85
C LEU A 164 24.09 5.33 1.91
N GLU A 165 24.62 4.72 2.97
CA GLU A 165 26.07 4.49 3.11
C GLU A 165 26.59 3.51 2.06
N LYS A 166 25.87 2.40 1.82
CA LYS A 166 26.23 1.43 0.78
C LYS A 166 26.35 2.09 -0.59
N ALA A 167 25.41 2.97 -0.94
CA ALA A 167 25.43 3.68 -2.22
C ALA A 167 26.58 4.69 -2.38
N ARG A 168 27.17 5.18 -1.28
CA ARG A 168 28.35 6.06 -1.33
C ARG A 168 29.67 5.30 -1.51
N ARG A 169 29.67 4.00 -1.22
CA ARG A 169 30.86 3.14 -1.21
C ARG A 169 31.01 2.30 -2.48
N GLY A 170 29.95 2.20 -3.30
CA GLY A 170 29.96 1.56 -4.61
C GLY A 170 30.15 2.59 -5.72
#